data_AF-A0AAE5THM7-F1
#
_entry.id   AF-A0AAE5THM7-F1
#
_cell.length_a   1.000
_cell.length_b   1.000
_cell.length_c   1.000
_cell.angle_alpha   90.00
_cell.angle_beta   90.00
_cell.angle_gamma   90.00
#
_symmetry.space_group_name_H-M   'P 1'
#
loop_
_entity.id
_entity.type
_entity.pdbx_description
1 polymer ?
#
loop_
_entity_poly.entity_id
_entity_poly.type
_entity_poly.pdbx_seq_one_letter_code
_entity_poly.pdbx_strand_id
1 'polypeptide(L)'
;MKKYLGLFLLAGLCSSPLLAEDYIVFSCFTAKGKQIALIESEGYYEYSFGKPGKPELVFKNKIVDVEARSEKWNGVGSYWEAYNLKNGQYYYVVYKSENRVSDEHAFSGGVTVSKGDKEIATVSCERF
;
A
#
# COMPACT_ATOMS: atom_id res chain seq x y z
N MET A 1 -24.57 -31.28 57.54
CA MET A 1 -23.35 -30.50 57.25
C MET A 1 -22.46 -31.33 56.31
N LYS A 2 -22.51 -31.10 54.99
CA LYS A 2 -21.74 -31.87 53.99
C LYS A 2 -20.85 -30.89 53.20
N LYS A 3 -19.56 -31.22 53.15
CA LYS A 3 -18.43 -30.36 52.79
C LYS A 3 -18.36 -30.08 51.28
N TYR A 4 -17.92 -28.86 50.95
CA TYR A 4 -17.58 -28.38 49.61
C TYR A 4 -16.40 -29.15 49.00
N LEU A 5 -16.46 -29.39 47.69
CA LEU A 5 -15.25 -29.50 46.86
C LEU A 5 -15.59 -29.08 45.42
N GLY A 6 -15.55 -27.78 45.17
CA GLY A 6 -15.61 -27.21 43.82
C GLY A 6 -14.20 -27.13 43.24
N LEU A 7 -13.92 -27.97 42.25
CA LEU A 7 -12.68 -27.96 41.48
C LEU A 7 -12.79 -26.86 40.41
N PHE A 8 -12.13 -25.71 40.61
CA PHE A 8 -12.03 -24.67 39.59
C PHE A 8 -10.93 -25.03 38.58
N LEU A 9 -11.33 -25.44 37.37
CA LEU A 9 -10.43 -25.49 36.21
C LEU A 9 -10.18 -24.06 35.72
N LEU A 10 -8.96 -23.55 35.89
CA LEU A 10 -8.47 -22.36 35.19
C LEU A 10 -8.05 -22.76 33.77
N ALA A 11 -8.97 -22.63 32.81
CA ALA A 11 -8.64 -22.69 31.40
C ALA A 11 -7.94 -21.38 30.99
N GLY A 12 -6.63 -21.43 30.76
CA GLY A 12 -5.84 -20.31 30.28
C GLY A 12 -6.32 -19.85 28.91
N LEU A 13 -6.72 -18.58 28.82
CA LEU A 13 -6.99 -17.90 27.56
C LEU A 13 -5.65 -17.72 26.83
N CYS A 14 -5.37 -18.60 25.86
CA CYS A 14 -4.34 -18.36 24.86
C CYS A 14 -4.80 -17.20 23.97
N SER A 15 -4.40 -15.97 24.32
CA SER A 15 -4.52 -14.83 23.41
C SER A 15 -3.36 -14.91 22.42
N SER A 16 -3.58 -15.58 21.28
CA SER A 16 -2.65 -15.47 20.16
C SER A 16 -2.63 -14.00 19.70
N PRO A 17 -1.49 -13.31 19.68
CA PRO A 17 -1.42 -12.03 18.99
C PRO A 17 -1.77 -12.30 17.52
N LEU A 18 -2.81 -11.62 17.02
CA LEU A 18 -3.09 -11.54 15.59
C LEU A 18 -1.88 -10.82 14.97
N LEU A 19 -0.92 -11.57 14.44
CA LEU A 19 0.15 -10.99 13.63
C LEU A 19 -0.55 -10.39 12.41
N ALA A 20 -0.53 -9.07 12.27
CA ALA A 20 -1.00 -8.41 11.06
C ALA A 20 -0.10 -8.90 9.92
N GLU A 21 -0.70 -9.56 8.93
CA GLU A 21 0.01 -10.07 7.77
C GLU A 21 0.30 -8.90 6.81
N ASP A 22 1.53 -8.84 6.30
CA ASP A 22 1.92 -7.84 5.31
C ASP A 22 1.19 -8.12 3.99
N TYR A 23 0.51 -7.11 3.46
CA TYR A 23 -0.25 -7.21 2.21
C TYR A 23 0.36 -6.34 1.11
N ILE A 24 0.62 -6.93 -0.06
CA ILE A 24 1.14 -6.19 -1.22
C ILE A 24 -0.02 -5.44 -1.88
N VAL A 25 -0.06 -4.13 -1.69
CA VAL A 25 -1.06 -3.23 -2.30
C VAL A 25 -0.72 -2.94 -3.75
N PHE A 26 0.57 -2.68 -4.02
CA PHE A 26 1.08 -2.40 -5.34
C PHE A 26 2.52 -2.87 -5.45
N SER A 27 2.86 -3.51 -6.57
CA SER A 27 4.25 -3.78 -6.92
C SER A 27 4.39 -3.75 -8.44
N CYS A 28 5.50 -3.18 -8.90
CA CYS A 28 5.91 -3.25 -10.29
C CYS A 28 7.42 -3.03 -10.41
N PHE A 29 7.95 -3.25 -11.60
CA PHE A 29 9.31 -2.90 -11.97
C PHE A 29 9.30 -1.93 -13.13
N THR A 30 10.20 -0.95 -13.05
CA THR A 30 10.53 0.00 -14.12
C THR A 30 11.36 -0.69 -15.20
N ALA A 31 11.44 -0.07 -16.39
CA ALA A 31 12.31 -0.54 -17.47
C ALA A 31 13.80 -0.64 -17.08
N LYS A 32 14.23 0.14 -16.07
CA LYS A 32 15.60 0.11 -15.53
C LYS A 32 15.80 -0.92 -14.41
N GLY A 33 14.82 -1.79 -14.17
CA GLY A 33 14.89 -2.87 -13.18
C GLY A 33 14.73 -2.43 -11.72
N LYS A 34 14.42 -1.14 -11.47
CA LYS A 34 14.02 -0.69 -10.12
C LYS A 34 12.60 -1.13 -9.82
N GLN A 35 12.34 -1.55 -8.59
CA GLN A 35 11.03 -1.90 -8.07
C GLN A 35 10.38 -0.66 -7.45
N ILE A 36 9.07 -0.51 -7.67
CA ILE A 36 8.17 0.34 -6.90
C ILE A 36 7.27 -0.61 -6.11
N ALA A 37 7.20 -0.48 -4.79
CA ALA A 37 6.31 -1.28 -3.98
C ALA A 37 5.58 -0.44 -2.93
N LEU A 38 4.35 -0.83 -2.66
CA LEU A 38 3.49 -0.31 -1.60
C LEU A 38 2.94 -1.51 -0.83
N ILE A 39 3.32 -1.62 0.44
CA ILE A 39 2.94 -2.72 1.32
C ILE A 39 2.11 -2.16 2.46
N GLU A 40 0.97 -2.79 2.72
CA GLU A 40 0.17 -2.55 3.91
C GLU A 40 0.66 -3.43 5.05
N SER A 41 0.99 -2.82 6.19
CA SER A 41 1.39 -3.54 7.39
C SER A 41 1.08 -2.70 8.63
N GLU A 42 0.50 -3.33 9.66
CA GLU A 42 0.26 -2.72 10.97
C GLU A 42 -0.45 -1.34 10.94
N GLY A 43 -1.37 -1.12 9.99
CA GLY A 43 -2.10 0.15 9.85
C GLY A 43 -1.34 1.25 9.10
N TYR A 44 -0.24 0.89 8.43
CA TYR A 44 0.57 1.78 7.59
C TYR A 44 0.65 1.26 6.16
N TYR A 45 0.78 2.20 5.23
CA TYR A 45 1.36 1.91 3.93
C TYR A 45 2.86 2.26 3.96
N GLU A 46 3.71 1.26 3.71
CA GLU A 46 5.13 1.42 3.47
C GLU A 46 5.40 1.47 1.97
N TYR A 47 5.99 2.57 1.52
CA TYR A 47 6.44 2.75 0.16
C TYR A 47 7.94 2.47 0.06
N SER A 48 8.33 1.77 -1.01
CA SER A 48 9.73 1.61 -1.36
C SER A 48 10.00 1.80 -2.85
N PHE A 49 11.17 2.35 -3.16
CA PHE A 49 11.70 2.47 -4.51
C PHE A 49 13.19 2.16 -4.54
N GLY A 50 13.63 1.34 -5.49
CA GLY A 50 15.06 1.02 -5.66
C GLY A 50 15.29 -0.36 -6.25
N LYS A 51 16.44 -0.97 -5.96
CA LYS A 51 16.70 -2.34 -6.40
C LYS A 51 15.84 -3.32 -5.57
N PRO A 52 15.30 -4.39 -6.17
CA PRO A 52 14.63 -5.44 -5.40
C PRO A 52 15.55 -5.97 -4.30
N GLY A 53 15.01 -6.09 -3.08
CA GLY A 53 15.76 -6.48 -1.87
C GLY A 53 16.74 -5.43 -1.32
N LYS A 54 16.95 -4.31 -2.01
CA LYS A 54 17.81 -3.20 -1.56
C LYS A 54 17.23 -1.85 -2.02
N PRO A 55 16.13 -1.41 -1.40
CA PRO A 55 15.49 -0.15 -1.77
C PRO A 55 16.41 1.04 -1.48
N GLU A 56 16.29 2.07 -2.30
CA GLU A 56 17.06 3.32 -2.22
C GLU A 56 16.28 4.40 -1.46
N LEU A 57 14.95 4.32 -1.48
CA LEU A 57 14.02 5.18 -0.78
C LEU A 57 12.97 4.32 -0.10
N VAL A 58 12.77 4.53 1.21
CA VAL A 58 11.72 3.88 2.00
C VAL A 58 11.11 4.90 2.95
N PHE A 59 9.78 4.94 3.04
CA PHE A 59 9.06 5.72 4.04
C PHE A 59 7.65 5.16 4.21
N LYS A 60 6.99 5.49 5.33
CA LYS A 60 5.65 5.00 5.64
C LYS A 60 4.70 6.12 6.01
N ASN A 61 3.42 5.92 5.73
CA ASN A 61 2.31 6.79 6.13
C ASN A 61 1.21 5.94 6.76
N LYS A 62 0.42 6.50 7.68
CA LYS A 62 -0.77 5.82 8.19
C LYS A 62 -1.79 5.64 7.06
N ILE A 63 -2.48 4.50 7.01
CA ILE A 63 -3.51 4.23 5.99
C ILE A 63 -4.54 5.35 5.96
N VAL A 64 -5.09 5.73 7.13
CA VAL A 64 -6.11 6.79 7.25
C VAL A 64 -5.67 8.13 6.67
N ASP A 65 -4.38 8.44 6.78
CA ASP A 65 -3.83 9.70 6.27
C ASP A 65 -3.70 9.66 4.73
N VAL A 66 -3.33 8.50 4.18
CA VAL A 66 -3.24 8.29 2.73
C VAL A 66 -4.63 8.31 2.12
N GLU A 67 -5.59 7.60 2.69
CA GLU A 67 -6.98 7.57 2.22
C GLU A 67 -7.64 8.95 2.24
N ALA A 68 -7.32 9.79 3.22
CA ALA A 68 -7.82 11.16 3.29
C ALA A 68 -7.24 12.08 2.20
N ARG A 69 -6.08 11.75 1.64
CA ARG A 69 -5.41 12.51 0.57
C ARG A 69 -5.62 11.94 -0.83
N SER A 70 -5.92 10.65 -0.93
CA SER A 70 -6.17 9.97 -2.19
C SER A 70 -7.54 10.35 -2.73
N GLU A 71 -7.61 10.69 -4.01
CA GLU A 71 -8.90 10.79 -4.67
C GLU A 71 -9.44 9.37 -4.96
N LYS A 72 -10.76 9.24 -4.85
CA LYS A 72 -11.47 7.97 -5.05
C LYS A 72 -12.08 7.97 -6.45
N TRP A 73 -11.87 6.90 -7.19
CA TRP A 73 -12.50 6.76 -8.50
C TRP A 73 -14.03 6.77 -8.36
N ASN A 74 -14.68 7.56 -9.21
CA ASN A 74 -16.13 7.75 -9.20
C ASN A 74 -16.89 6.68 -10.00
N GLY A 75 -16.21 5.67 -10.54
CA GLY A 75 -16.82 4.58 -11.29
C GLY A 75 -17.05 4.86 -12.78
N VAL A 76 -16.57 5.99 -13.31
CA VAL A 76 -16.73 6.36 -14.73
C VAL A 76 -15.38 6.33 -15.45
N GLY A 77 -15.35 5.74 -16.65
CA GLY A 77 -14.15 5.67 -17.50
C GLY A 77 -13.22 4.51 -17.16
N SER A 78 -11.92 4.70 -17.39
CA SER A 78 -10.91 3.69 -17.05
C SER A 78 -10.82 3.53 -15.53
N TYR A 79 -10.57 2.31 -15.07
CA TYR A 79 -10.27 2.11 -13.65
C TYR A 79 -9.08 2.94 -13.27
N TRP A 80 -9.10 3.53 -12.08
CA TRP A 80 -7.88 4.05 -11.51
C TRP A 80 -7.90 3.91 -10.00
N GLU A 81 -6.75 3.52 -9.46
CA GLU A 81 -6.44 3.55 -8.03
C GLU A 81 -5.28 4.50 -7.85
N ALA A 82 -5.32 5.31 -6.78
CA ALA A 82 -4.20 6.14 -6.41
C ALA A 82 -4.01 6.19 -4.89
N TYR A 83 -2.75 6.16 -4.48
CA TYR A 83 -2.31 6.25 -3.11
C TYR A 83 -1.43 7.50 -2.98
N ASN A 84 -1.95 8.55 -2.33
CA ASN A 84 -1.26 9.82 -2.18
C ASN A 84 -0.44 9.85 -0.88
N LEU A 85 0.81 9.37 -0.98
CA LEU A 85 1.75 9.36 0.13
C LEU A 85 2.54 10.66 0.23
N LYS A 86 3.06 10.94 1.42
CA LYS A 86 3.86 12.13 1.72
C LYS A 86 5.20 11.74 2.36
N ASN A 87 6.29 12.35 1.86
CA ASN A 87 7.62 12.29 2.46
C ASN A 87 8.22 13.70 2.53
N GLY A 88 8.18 14.31 3.72
CA GLY A 88 8.55 15.71 3.92
C GLY A 88 7.67 16.67 3.11
N GLN A 89 8.29 17.44 2.22
CA GLN A 89 7.62 18.40 1.33
C GLN A 89 7.13 17.80 0.00
N TYR A 90 7.37 16.51 -0.21
CA TYR A 90 7.06 15.82 -1.46
C TYR A 90 5.84 14.91 -1.30
N TYR A 91 5.04 14.83 -2.35
CA TYR A 91 3.93 13.90 -2.49
C TYR A 91 4.28 12.85 -3.55
N TYR A 92 3.85 11.61 -3.30
CA TYR A 92 4.09 10.45 -4.15
C TYR A 92 2.73 9.81 -4.41
N VAL A 93 2.23 9.96 -5.62
CA VAL A 93 0.99 9.33 -6.06
C VAL A 93 1.35 8.03 -6.75
N VAL A 94 1.22 6.92 -6.02
CA VAL A 94 1.31 5.57 -6.61
C VAL A 94 -0.01 5.29 -7.29
N TYR A 95 -0.01 4.99 -8.58
CA TYR A 95 -1.23 4.77 -9.33
C TYR A 95 -1.20 3.47 -10.12
N LYS A 96 -2.40 2.92 -10.32
CA LYS A 96 -2.68 1.84 -11.27
C LYS A 96 -3.91 2.24 -12.07
N SER A 97 -3.88 2.04 -13.37
CA SER A 97 -5.04 2.23 -14.24
C SER A 97 -5.21 1.04 -15.16
N GLU A 98 -6.46 0.70 -15.43
CA GLU A 98 -6.86 -0.35 -16.37
C GLU A 98 -7.75 0.32 -17.42
N ASN A 99 -7.28 0.29 -18.67
CA ASN A 99 -8.08 0.80 -19.78
C ASN A 99 -9.21 -0.18 -20.11
N ARG A 100 -10.41 0.12 -19.62
CA ARG A 100 -11.61 -0.73 -19.84
C ARG A 100 -12.33 -0.46 -21.16
N VAL A 101 -11.82 0.46 -21.98
CA VAL A 101 -12.48 0.91 -23.20
C VAL A 101 -11.86 0.28 -24.45
N SER A 102 -10.57 -0.06 -24.41
CA SER A 102 -9.88 -0.77 -25.49
C SER A 102 -9.93 -2.28 -25.28
N ASP A 103 -10.07 -3.05 -26.37
CA ASP A 103 -10.07 -4.51 -26.35
C ASP A 103 -8.79 -5.11 -25.72
N GLU A 104 -7.67 -4.38 -25.76
CA GLU A 104 -6.38 -4.80 -25.20
C GLU A 104 -6.31 -4.75 -23.66
N HIS A 105 -7.26 -4.09 -22.98
CA HIS A 105 -7.30 -3.96 -21.52
C HIS A 105 -5.95 -3.57 -20.88
N ALA A 106 -5.22 -2.64 -21.51
CA ALA A 106 -3.87 -2.29 -21.10
C ALA A 106 -3.82 -1.76 -19.66
N PHE A 107 -2.99 -2.39 -18.83
CA PHE A 107 -2.65 -1.90 -17.50
C PHE A 107 -1.52 -0.88 -17.60
N SER A 108 -1.69 0.24 -16.91
CA SER A 108 -0.63 1.22 -16.68
C SER A 108 -0.51 1.48 -15.19
N GLY A 109 0.65 1.95 -14.77
CA GLY A 109 0.90 2.25 -13.38
C GLY A 109 2.26 2.86 -13.18
N GLY A 110 2.50 3.36 -11.98
CA GLY A 110 3.76 3.99 -11.63
C GLY A 110 3.64 4.87 -10.41
N VAL A 111 4.56 5.81 -10.31
CA VAL A 111 4.54 6.86 -9.29
C VAL A 111 4.79 8.21 -9.93
N THR A 112 3.95 9.18 -9.57
CA THR A 112 4.17 10.60 -9.85
C THR A 112 4.61 11.29 -8.57
N VAL A 113 5.66 12.11 -8.65
CA VAL A 113 6.24 12.82 -7.51
C VAL A 113 6.07 14.32 -7.72
N SER A 114 5.52 15.00 -6.73
CA SER A 114 5.32 16.45 -6.75
C SER A 114 5.88 17.13 -5.49
N LYS A 115 6.12 18.43 -5.60
CA LYS A 115 6.41 19.33 -4.48
C LYS A 115 5.41 20.48 -4.53
N GLY A 116 4.43 20.48 -3.62
CA GLY A 116 3.23 21.31 -3.76
C GLY A 116 2.50 20.94 -5.05
N ASP A 117 2.08 21.94 -5.83
CA ASP A 117 1.31 21.72 -7.07
C ASP A 117 2.19 21.39 -8.29
N LYS A 118 3.52 21.34 -8.11
CA LYS A 118 4.46 21.08 -9.20
C LYS A 118 4.88 19.61 -9.24
N GLU A 119 4.52 18.91 -10.29
CA GLU A 119 5.13 17.61 -10.63
C GLU A 119 6.62 17.80 -10.95
N ILE A 120 7.46 16.93 -10.38
CA ILE A 120 8.92 16.97 -10.54
C ILE A 120 9.50 15.68 -11.12
N ALA A 121 8.76 14.58 -11.06
CA ALA A 121 9.14 13.32 -11.68
C ALA A 121 7.92 12.42 -11.89
N THR A 122 7.97 11.61 -12.96
CA THR A 122 7.07 10.48 -13.16
C THR A 122 7.92 9.26 -13.48
N VAL A 123 7.62 8.14 -12.83
CA VAL A 123 8.31 6.85 -13.02
C VAL A 123 7.25 5.80 -13.34
N SER A 124 7.28 5.33 -14.58
CA SER A 124 6.31 4.35 -15.08
C SER A 124 6.76 2.91 -14.81
N CYS A 125 5.78 2.05 -14.62
CA CYS A 125 5.96 0.60 -14.61
C CYS A 125 6.15 0.07 -16.04
N GLU A 126 6.96 -0.97 -16.15
CA GLU A 126 7.15 -1.77 -17.37
C GLU A 126 6.54 -3.17 -17.20
N ARG A 127 6.65 -3.74 -15.99
CA ARG A 127 6.07 -5.04 -15.62
C ARG A 127 5.51 -4.97 -14.20
N PHE A 128 4.40 -5.65 -13.94
CA PHE A 128 3.80 -5.76 -12.60
C PHE A 128 4.28 -7.03 -11.90
#